data_AF-A0A953TKS6-F1
#
_entry.id   AF-A0A953TKS6-F1
#
_cell.length_a   1.000
_cell.length_b   1.000
_cell.length_c   1.000
_cell.angle_alpha   90.00
_cell.angle_beta   90.00
_cell.angle_gamma   90.00
#
_symmetry.space_group_name_H-M   'P 1'
#
loop_
_entity.id
_entity.type
_entity.pdbx_description
1 polymer ?
#
loop_
_entity_poly.entity_id
_entity_poly.type
_entity_poly.pdbx_seq_one_letter_code
_entity_poly.pdbx_strand_id
1 'polypeptide(L)'
;MAPADFHGMQEDDQPGPPVPQENINYVKEAFHLQYNWIAMLSAGAFALVSGSFLPIILAGGLELMYLAIVPQNWRFQRLVRSWKFAEQQQQHQQKLSEMLGSLPAELQSRYVHAAQVCGSIRSNFAQFSSTSQIFLQQIDSRLQGLLNGYARLLLAVAQQQQYLKSTEQDGIKHEIASLQRTLSSDPPKVQEINKKRIEILTKRLEKFDKISENRKVVDAQCSAVEDVLMLVRDQSVTMRDPQQVSERLDSLVHDVEQTEQTVQQVEAIFSGMSPDLDGLMSLDDTSTSSGPNRVRMSN
;
A
#
# COMPACT_ATOMS: atom_id res chain seq x y z
N MET A 1 -31.35 54.04 33.40
CA MET A 1 -31.31 52.85 34.28
C MET A 1 -30.41 51.83 33.59
N ALA A 2 -29.39 51.35 34.30
CA ALA A 2 -28.25 50.57 33.82
C ALA A 2 -28.58 49.06 33.59
N PRO A 3 -27.62 48.24 33.10
CA PRO A 3 -27.78 46.90 32.51
C PRO A 3 -27.51 45.74 33.49
N ALA A 4 -27.86 44.51 33.09
CA ALA A 4 -27.47 43.20 33.68
C ALA A 4 -28.22 42.10 32.88
N ASP A 5 -27.73 40.91 32.53
CA ASP A 5 -26.56 40.15 32.97
C ASP A 5 -26.12 39.18 31.85
N PHE A 6 -24.81 39.09 31.66
CA PHE A 6 -24.10 38.02 30.94
C PHE A 6 -23.64 37.00 31.99
N HIS A 7 -24.20 35.78 31.99
CA HIS A 7 -23.45 34.63 32.52
C HIS A 7 -23.96 33.26 32.02
N GLY A 8 -23.06 32.55 31.34
CA GLY A 8 -22.82 31.11 31.47
C GLY A 8 -23.86 30.13 30.92
N MET A 9 -23.53 29.47 29.81
CA MET A 9 -23.39 28.00 29.81
C MET A 9 -22.34 27.59 28.77
N GLN A 10 -21.34 26.88 29.27
CA GLN A 10 -20.21 26.28 28.56
C GLN A 10 -20.51 24.78 28.56
N GLU A 11 -20.82 24.22 27.39
CA GLU A 11 -20.99 22.78 27.20
C GLU A 11 -20.14 22.32 26.01
N ASP A 12 -19.09 21.57 26.36
CA ASP A 12 -18.52 20.40 25.69
C ASP A 12 -18.23 20.44 24.18
N ASP A 13 -17.09 21.04 23.84
CA ASP A 13 -16.32 20.70 22.64
C ASP A 13 -15.36 19.54 22.99
N GLN A 14 -15.83 18.30 22.85
CA GLN A 14 -14.97 17.11 22.92
C GLN A 14 -14.36 16.83 21.53
N PRO A 15 -13.04 17.04 21.33
CA PRO A 15 -12.37 16.49 20.16
C PRO A 15 -12.22 14.97 20.32
N GLY A 16 -12.61 14.23 19.27
CA GLY A 16 -12.44 12.78 19.19
C GLY A 16 -10.99 12.31 19.35
N PRO A 17 -10.76 11.00 19.56
CA PRO A 17 -9.47 10.47 19.96
C PRO A 17 -8.38 10.76 18.91
N PRO A 18 -7.17 11.17 19.32
CA PRO A 18 -6.07 11.43 18.42
C PRO A 18 -5.60 10.14 17.72
N VAL A 19 -5.49 10.22 16.39
CA VAL A 19 -4.82 9.25 15.53
C VAL A 19 -3.42 8.90 16.07
N PRO A 20 -2.98 7.63 16.02
CA PRO A 20 -1.68 7.22 16.56
C PRO A 20 -0.55 7.97 15.85
N GLN A 21 0.08 8.89 16.56
CA GLN A 21 1.33 9.51 16.14
C GLN A 21 2.41 8.44 16.23
N GLU A 22 2.79 7.88 15.09
CA GLU A 22 4.01 7.09 14.97
C GLU A 22 5.15 8.00 15.47
N ASN A 23 5.70 7.66 16.65
CA ASN A 23 6.63 8.49 17.39
C ASN A 23 7.92 8.66 16.59
N ILE A 24 7.96 9.68 15.73
CA ILE A 24 9.17 10.15 15.06
C ILE A 24 10.14 10.53 16.19
N ASN A 25 11.16 9.71 16.40
CA ASN A 25 12.09 9.86 17.49
C ASN A 25 13.17 10.89 17.12
N TYR A 26 12.80 12.17 17.23
CA TYR A 26 13.64 13.34 16.91
C TYR A 26 15.00 13.32 17.62
N VAL A 27 15.10 12.61 18.75
CA VAL A 27 16.32 12.45 19.56
C VAL A 27 17.35 11.56 18.84
N LYS A 28 16.88 10.54 18.09
CA LYS A 28 17.75 9.60 17.37
C LYS A 28 18.35 10.22 16.10
N GLU A 29 17.61 11.11 15.45
CA GLU A 29 18.05 11.81 14.23
C GLU A 29 19.06 12.93 14.55
N ALA A 30 18.90 13.62 15.70
CA ALA A 30 19.87 14.60 16.19
C ALA A 30 21.25 13.98 16.52
N PHE A 31 21.27 12.70 16.91
CA PHE A 31 22.49 11.97 17.27
C PHE A 31 23.42 11.67 16.07
N HIS A 32 22.88 11.68 14.85
CA HIS A 32 23.63 11.34 13.63
C HIS A 32 24.27 12.55 12.92
N LEU A 33 24.08 13.77 13.44
CA LEU A 33 24.76 14.96 12.92
C LEU A 33 26.26 14.89 13.24
N GLN A 34 27.08 14.97 12.19
CA GLN A 34 28.54 14.82 12.14
C GLN A 34 29.36 15.63 13.17
N TYR A 35 28.75 16.59 13.86
CA TYR A 35 29.37 17.39 14.91
C TYR A 35 29.66 16.63 16.20
N ASN A 36 28.87 15.59 16.53
CA ASN A 36 29.05 14.85 17.78
C ASN A 36 30.33 13.99 17.78
N TRP A 37 30.69 13.47 16.61
CA TRP A 37 31.92 12.70 16.42
C TRP A 37 33.18 13.57 16.53
N ILE A 38 33.15 14.80 16.00
CA ILE A 38 34.27 15.74 16.11
C ILE A 38 34.43 16.22 17.56
N ALA A 39 33.32 16.46 18.26
CA ALA A 39 33.32 16.83 19.68
C ALA A 39 33.88 15.69 20.55
N MET A 40 33.41 14.45 20.37
CA MET A 40 33.96 13.28 21.09
C MET A 40 35.44 13.05 20.77
N LEU A 41 35.86 13.19 19.51
CA LEU A 41 37.25 12.99 19.11
C LEU A 41 38.16 14.06 19.74
N SER A 42 37.69 15.31 19.81
CA SER A 42 38.41 16.42 20.46
C SER A 42 38.46 16.28 21.99
N ALA A 43 37.36 15.85 22.61
CA ALA A 43 37.28 15.61 24.05
C ALA A 43 38.14 14.40 24.48
N GLY A 44 38.15 13.33 23.68
CA GLY A 44 38.99 12.15 23.89
C GLY A 44 40.47 12.46 23.76
N ALA A 45 40.87 13.22 22.74
CA ALA A 45 42.26 13.68 22.59
C ALA A 45 42.69 14.57 23.76
N PHE A 46 41.82 15.47 24.22
CA PHE A 46 42.11 16.36 25.36
C PHE A 46 42.19 15.60 26.69
N ALA A 47 41.33 14.60 26.91
CA ALA A 47 41.35 13.77 28.12
C ALA A 47 42.61 12.90 28.22
N LEU A 48 43.12 12.39 27.09
CA LEU A 48 44.39 11.65 27.05
C LEU A 48 45.59 12.55 27.37
N VAL A 49 45.59 13.80 26.90
CA VAL A 49 46.66 14.78 27.19
C VAL A 49 46.58 15.28 28.64
N SER A 50 45.37 15.51 29.17
CA SER A 50 45.18 16.06 30.51
C SER A 50 45.14 15.00 31.63
N GLY A 51 45.08 13.70 31.30
CA GLY A 51 45.00 12.60 32.27
C GLY A 51 43.75 12.60 33.15
N SER A 52 42.70 13.33 32.75
CA SER A 52 41.49 13.55 33.55
C SER A 52 40.24 13.21 32.76
N PHE A 53 39.26 12.58 33.43
CA PHE A 53 37.95 12.24 32.86
C PHE A 53 36.96 13.41 32.88
N LEU A 54 37.29 14.51 33.56
CA LEU A 54 36.44 15.71 33.67
C LEU A 54 36.01 16.31 32.32
N PRO A 55 36.86 16.42 31.28
CA PRO A 55 36.49 16.92 29.97
C PRO A 55 35.45 16.03 29.26
N ILE A 56 35.49 14.72 29.49
CA ILE A 56 34.54 13.75 28.91
C ILE A 56 33.16 13.92 29.57
N ILE A 57 33.13 14.09 30.90
CA ILE A 57 31.89 14.33 31.64
C ILE A 57 31.28 15.68 31.26
N LEU A 58 32.10 16.72 31.09
CA LEU A 58 31.64 18.04 30.65
C LEU A 58 31.07 17.98 29.21
N ALA A 59 31.73 17.27 28.30
CA ALA A 59 31.26 17.07 26.94
C ALA A 59 29.92 16.32 26.92
N GLY A 60 29.80 15.21 27.66
CA GLY A 60 28.55 14.46 27.78
C GLY A 60 27.42 15.25 28.47
N GLY A 61 27.75 16.10 29.45
CA GLY A 61 26.79 16.98 30.12
C GLY A 61 26.26 18.08 29.20
N LEU A 62 27.14 18.70 28.40
CA LEU A 62 26.74 19.67 27.37
C LEU A 62 25.91 19.03 26.26
N GLU A 63 26.21 17.78 25.89
CA GLU A 63 25.45 17.00 24.91
C GLU A 63 24.04 16.68 25.41
N LEU A 64 23.88 16.30 26.68
CA LEU A 64 22.56 16.13 27.32
C LEU A 64 21.77 17.45 27.40
N MET A 65 22.45 18.56 27.70
CA MET A 65 21.82 19.88 27.72
C MET A 65 21.38 20.32 26.31
N TYR A 66 22.19 20.03 25.29
CA TYR A 66 21.85 20.28 23.89
C TYR A 66 20.66 19.42 23.42
N LEU A 67 20.65 18.12 23.74
CA LEU A 67 19.55 17.21 23.43
C LEU A 67 18.24 17.53 24.15
N ALA A 68 18.29 18.21 25.30
CA ALA A 68 17.09 18.69 25.98
C ALA A 68 16.48 19.93 25.31
N ILE A 69 17.31 20.79 24.68
CA ILE A 69 16.89 22.09 24.13
C ILE A 69 16.51 22.00 22.64
N VAL A 70 17.22 21.20 21.85
CA VAL A 70 17.03 21.05 20.39
C VAL A 70 15.64 20.55 19.97
N PRO A 71 15.03 19.50 20.58
CA PRO A 71 13.72 19.02 20.18
C PRO A 71 12.59 20.03 20.44
N GLN A 72 12.85 21.09 21.22
CA GLN A 72 11.90 22.17 21.51
C GLN A 72 11.88 23.27 20.44
N ASN A 73 12.82 23.28 19.48
CA ASN A 73 12.90 24.31 18.46
C ASN A 73 12.05 23.97 17.21
N TRP A 74 10.98 24.74 16.99
CA TRP A 74 10.02 24.58 15.89
C TRP A 74 10.67 24.56 14.49
N ARG A 75 11.81 25.25 14.30
CA ARG A 75 12.52 25.27 13.01
C ARG A 75 13.24 23.95 12.72
N PHE A 76 13.77 23.28 13.73
CA PHE A 76 14.43 21.98 13.58
C PHE A 76 13.40 20.89 13.29
N GLN A 77 12.27 20.89 14.00
CA GLN A 77 11.15 19.98 13.70
C GLN A 77 10.62 20.16 12.27
N ARG A 78 10.50 21.41 11.78
CA ARG A 78 10.06 21.70 10.41
C ARG A 78 11.07 21.20 9.36
N LEU A 79 12.37 21.33 9.63
CA LEU A 79 13.42 20.87 8.73
C LEU A 79 13.47 19.34 8.65
N VAL A 80 13.45 18.65 9.81
CA VAL A 80 13.43 17.18 9.87
C VAL A 80 12.16 16.63 9.23
N ARG A 81 11.00 17.26 9.47
CA ARG A 81 9.77 16.91 8.77
C ARG A 81 9.94 17.07 7.26
N SER A 82 10.50 18.18 6.79
CA SER A 82 10.70 18.38 5.34
C SER A 82 11.65 17.37 4.71
N TRP A 83 12.69 16.92 5.43
CA TRP A 83 13.60 15.88 4.95
C TRP A 83 12.93 14.51 4.92
N LYS A 84 12.21 14.13 5.98
CA LYS A 84 11.42 12.88 6.02
C LYS A 84 10.36 12.85 4.93
N PHE A 85 9.65 13.96 4.71
CA PHE A 85 8.67 14.08 3.64
C PHE A 85 9.32 13.96 2.26
N ALA A 86 10.49 14.58 2.04
CA ALA A 86 11.23 14.46 0.79
C ALA A 86 11.76 13.03 0.56
N GLU A 87 12.25 12.37 1.60
CA GLU A 87 12.76 10.99 1.54
C GLU A 87 11.63 10.00 1.29
N GLN A 88 10.49 10.12 1.97
CA GLN A 88 9.29 9.33 1.70
C GLN A 88 8.79 9.54 0.27
N GLN A 89 8.81 10.78 -0.22
CA GLN A 89 8.39 11.09 -1.59
C GLN A 89 9.35 10.48 -2.63
N GLN A 90 10.65 10.47 -2.38
CA GLN A 90 11.64 9.82 -3.24
C GLN A 90 11.49 8.29 -3.24
N GLN A 91 11.33 7.67 -2.07
CA GLN A 91 11.09 6.24 -1.97
C GLN A 91 9.80 5.83 -2.69
N HIS A 92 8.75 6.64 -2.54
CA HIS A 92 7.49 6.43 -3.23
C HIS A 92 7.66 6.53 -4.75
N GLN A 93 8.38 7.53 -5.25
CA GLN A 93 8.68 7.66 -6.68
C GLN A 93 9.54 6.52 -7.22
N GLN A 94 10.52 6.04 -6.46
CA GLN A 94 11.35 4.88 -6.84
C GLN A 94 10.50 3.61 -6.91
N LYS A 95 9.65 3.37 -5.92
CA LYS A 95 8.76 2.21 -5.91
C LYS A 95 7.78 2.25 -7.08
N LEU A 96 7.23 3.42 -7.41
CA LEU A 96 6.38 3.59 -8.58
C LEU A 96 7.13 3.35 -9.88
N SER A 97 8.35 3.88 -10.03
CA SER A 97 9.11 3.70 -11.26
C SER A 97 9.54 2.24 -11.47
N GLU A 98 9.90 1.54 -10.40
CA GLU A 98 10.13 0.10 -10.41
C GLU A 98 8.86 -0.68 -10.79
N MET A 99 7.71 -0.33 -10.18
CA MET A 99 6.42 -0.92 -10.52
C MET A 99 6.09 -0.72 -12.00
N LEU A 100 6.18 0.52 -12.50
CA LEU A 100 5.93 0.87 -13.89
C LEU A 100 6.88 0.14 -14.85
N GLY A 101 8.15 -0.05 -14.46
CA GLY A 101 9.12 -0.81 -15.25
C GLY A 101 8.70 -2.27 -15.47
N SER A 102 7.93 -2.85 -14.56
CA SER A 102 7.40 -4.22 -14.68
C SER A 102 6.13 -4.35 -15.51
N LEU A 103 5.47 -3.22 -15.85
CA LEU A 103 4.21 -3.25 -16.60
C LEU A 103 4.43 -3.61 -18.09
N PRO A 104 3.45 -4.26 -18.75
CA PRO A 104 3.40 -4.37 -20.20
C PRO A 104 3.44 -3.01 -20.90
N ALA A 105 4.05 -2.94 -22.09
CA ALA A 105 4.22 -1.70 -22.85
C ALA A 105 2.90 -0.95 -23.13
N GLU A 106 1.81 -1.69 -23.34
CA GLU A 106 0.47 -1.10 -23.54
C GLU A 106 -0.01 -0.32 -22.31
N LEU A 107 0.11 -0.89 -21.12
CA LEU A 107 -0.31 -0.24 -19.86
C LEU A 107 0.63 0.91 -19.49
N GLN A 108 1.94 0.78 -19.76
CA GLN A 108 2.88 1.88 -19.61
C GLN A 108 2.49 3.08 -20.49
N SER A 109 2.12 2.83 -21.75
CA SER A 109 1.67 3.90 -22.66
C SER A 109 0.42 4.61 -22.15
N ARG A 110 -0.57 3.87 -21.61
CA ARG A 110 -1.77 4.46 -20.99
C ARG A 110 -1.41 5.36 -19.82
N TYR A 111 -0.51 4.91 -18.95
CA TYR A 111 -0.01 5.73 -17.83
C TYR A 111 0.68 7.02 -18.31
N VAL A 112 1.60 6.91 -19.27
CA VAL A 112 2.32 8.07 -19.80
C VAL A 112 1.36 9.09 -20.40
N HIS A 113 0.33 8.63 -21.12
CA HIS A 113 -0.70 9.52 -21.66
C HIS A 113 -1.47 10.23 -20.55
N ALA A 114 -1.93 9.52 -19.52
CA ALA A 114 -2.60 10.12 -18.36
C ALA A 114 -1.71 11.17 -17.66
N ALA A 115 -0.43 10.87 -17.47
CA ALA A 115 0.54 11.79 -16.87
C ALA A 115 0.74 13.06 -17.71
N GLN A 116 0.77 12.94 -19.05
CA GLN A 116 0.84 14.08 -19.97
C GLN A 116 -0.42 14.95 -19.89
N VAL A 117 -1.60 14.34 -19.78
CA VAL A 117 -2.87 15.06 -19.62
C VAL A 117 -2.88 15.83 -18.30
N CYS A 118 -2.46 15.22 -17.19
CA CYS A 118 -2.28 15.90 -15.90
C CYS A 118 -1.32 17.09 -15.97
N GLY A 119 -0.18 16.93 -16.66
CA GLY A 119 0.77 18.01 -16.89
C GLY A 119 0.16 19.17 -17.69
N SER A 120 -0.63 18.84 -18.71
CA SER A 120 -1.36 19.83 -19.52
C SER A 120 -2.37 20.61 -18.68
N ILE A 121 -3.17 19.92 -17.85
CA ILE A 121 -4.13 20.52 -16.92
C ILE A 121 -3.41 21.51 -16.00
N ARG A 122 -2.31 21.09 -15.36
CA ARG A 122 -1.51 21.94 -14.47
C ARG A 122 -1.00 23.19 -15.19
N SER A 123 -0.47 23.02 -16.40
CA SER A 123 0.06 24.13 -17.21
C SER A 123 -1.03 25.13 -17.62
N ASN A 124 -2.25 24.66 -17.88
CA ASN A 124 -3.38 25.51 -18.20
C ASN A 124 -3.76 26.37 -16.98
N PHE A 125 -3.93 25.76 -15.80
CA PHE A 125 -4.25 26.52 -14.59
C PHE A 125 -3.14 27.48 -14.15
N ALA A 126 -1.86 27.15 -14.41
CA ALA A 126 -0.70 27.96 -14.04
C ALA A 126 -0.60 29.29 -14.82
N GLN A 127 -1.21 29.39 -15.99
CA GLN A 127 -1.20 30.60 -16.81
C GLN A 127 -2.10 31.72 -16.27
N PHE A 128 -2.95 31.43 -15.28
CA PHE A 128 -3.93 32.37 -14.77
C PHE A 128 -3.50 33.04 -13.45
N SER A 129 -4.13 34.18 -13.13
CA SER A 129 -3.77 35.16 -12.08
C SER A 129 -3.53 34.61 -10.66
N SER A 130 -2.95 35.43 -9.76
CA SER A 130 -2.60 35.06 -8.37
C SER A 130 -3.69 34.38 -7.54
N THR A 131 -4.98 34.63 -7.81
CA THR A 131 -6.12 33.96 -7.12
C THR A 131 -6.24 32.48 -7.49
N SER A 132 -5.75 32.05 -8.66
CA SER A 132 -5.75 30.63 -9.07
C SER A 132 -4.67 29.81 -8.34
N GLN A 133 -3.70 30.45 -7.69
CA GLN A 133 -2.56 29.76 -7.06
C GLN A 133 -2.97 28.85 -5.91
N ILE A 134 -4.02 29.22 -5.16
CA ILE A 134 -4.56 28.39 -4.08
C ILE A 134 -5.21 27.12 -4.65
N PHE A 135 -6.02 27.28 -5.71
CA PHE A 135 -6.68 26.15 -6.39
C PHE A 135 -5.69 25.26 -7.14
N LEU A 136 -4.61 25.85 -7.67
CA LEU A 136 -3.53 25.11 -8.32
C LEU A 136 -2.88 24.08 -7.42
N GLN A 137 -2.63 24.41 -6.15
CA GLN A 137 -2.06 23.45 -5.19
C GLN A 137 -3.03 22.30 -4.91
N GLN A 138 -4.32 22.60 -4.78
CA GLN A 138 -5.35 21.58 -4.56
C GLN A 138 -5.47 20.66 -5.77
N ILE A 139 -5.68 21.21 -6.96
CA ILE A 139 -5.77 20.45 -8.22
C ILE A 139 -4.50 19.61 -8.43
N ASP A 140 -3.33 20.18 -8.15
CA ASP A 140 -2.07 19.46 -8.27
C ASP A 140 -2.00 18.24 -7.34
N SER A 141 -2.36 18.40 -6.06
CA SER A 141 -2.39 17.28 -5.12
C SER A 141 -3.39 16.20 -5.53
N ARG A 142 -4.56 16.58 -6.05
CA ARG A 142 -5.60 15.63 -6.50
C ARG A 142 -5.16 14.88 -7.76
N LEU A 143 -4.57 15.56 -8.73
CA LEU A 143 -4.02 14.93 -9.94
C LEU A 143 -2.88 13.97 -9.61
N GLN A 144 -2.01 14.33 -8.66
CA GLN A 144 -0.96 13.43 -8.19
C GLN A 144 -1.51 12.20 -7.46
N GLY A 145 -2.52 12.38 -6.59
CA GLY A 145 -3.22 11.29 -5.92
C GLY A 145 -3.89 10.35 -6.93
N LEU A 146 -4.57 10.92 -7.93
CA LEU A 146 -5.22 10.19 -9.00
C LEU A 146 -4.24 9.41 -9.87
N LEU A 147 -3.12 10.02 -10.30
CA LEU A 147 -2.07 9.30 -11.05
C LEU A 147 -1.49 8.14 -10.24
N ASN A 148 -1.34 8.33 -8.93
CA ASN A 148 -0.86 7.29 -8.03
C ASN A 148 -1.84 6.12 -7.94
N GLY A 149 -3.12 6.40 -7.75
CA GLY A 149 -4.14 5.36 -7.71
C GLY A 149 -4.30 4.66 -9.06
N TYR A 150 -4.30 5.44 -10.14
CA TYR A 150 -4.34 4.91 -11.49
C TYR A 150 -3.14 3.98 -11.80
N ALA A 151 -1.92 4.32 -11.36
CA ALA A 151 -0.77 3.43 -11.48
C ALA A 151 -0.98 2.08 -10.78
N ARG A 152 -1.57 2.09 -9.58
CA ARG A 152 -1.88 0.87 -8.81
C ARG A 152 -3.00 0.07 -9.46
N LEU A 153 -4.04 0.71 -10.01
CA LEU A 153 -5.07 0.03 -10.80
C LEU A 153 -4.46 -0.64 -12.04
N LEU A 154 -3.57 0.05 -12.78
CA LEU A 154 -2.88 -0.55 -13.93
C LEU A 154 -2.03 -1.75 -13.53
N LEU A 155 -1.36 -1.69 -12.38
CA LEU A 155 -0.62 -2.82 -11.84
C LEU A 155 -1.55 -4.00 -11.51
N ALA A 156 -2.71 -3.74 -10.89
CA ALA A 156 -3.72 -4.75 -10.63
C ALA A 156 -4.22 -5.40 -11.94
N VAL A 157 -4.48 -4.60 -12.98
CA VAL A 157 -4.83 -5.12 -14.31
C VAL A 157 -3.73 -6.03 -14.85
N ALA A 158 -2.46 -5.61 -14.78
CA ALA A 158 -1.33 -6.40 -15.26
C ALA A 158 -1.24 -7.77 -14.55
N GLN A 159 -1.37 -7.78 -13.23
CA GLN A 159 -1.32 -8.99 -12.41
C GLN A 159 -2.51 -9.92 -12.71
N GLN A 160 -3.72 -9.38 -12.78
CA GLN A 160 -4.92 -10.15 -13.12
C GLN A 160 -4.86 -10.69 -14.54
N GLN A 161 -4.36 -9.91 -15.51
CA GLN A 161 -4.12 -10.39 -16.87
C GLN A 161 -3.15 -11.56 -16.90
N GLN A 162 -2.04 -11.47 -16.15
CA GLN A 162 -1.07 -12.55 -16.07
C GLN A 162 -1.67 -13.81 -15.45
N TYR A 163 -2.43 -13.66 -14.36
CA TYR A 163 -3.11 -14.78 -13.69
C TYR A 163 -4.13 -15.49 -14.61
N LEU A 164 -4.93 -14.72 -15.35
CA LEU A 164 -5.93 -15.25 -16.28
C LEU A 164 -5.27 -15.91 -17.49
N LYS A 165 -4.12 -15.42 -17.96
CA LYS A 165 -3.34 -16.05 -19.05
C LYS A 165 -2.70 -17.36 -18.62
N SER A 166 -2.18 -17.45 -17.39
CA SER A 166 -1.53 -18.65 -16.88
C SER A 166 -2.50 -19.75 -16.44
N THR A 167 -3.78 -19.41 -16.21
CA THR A 167 -4.77 -20.36 -15.68
C THR A 167 -5.72 -20.81 -16.78
N GLU A 168 -5.68 -22.11 -17.12
CA GLU A 168 -6.59 -22.71 -18.08
C GLU A 168 -7.93 -23.07 -17.43
N GLN A 169 -8.93 -22.19 -17.54
CA GLN A 169 -10.25 -22.39 -16.96
C GLN A 169 -10.93 -23.69 -17.45
N ASP A 170 -10.82 -23.97 -18.75
CA ASP A 170 -11.46 -25.13 -19.36
C ASP A 170 -10.82 -26.44 -18.91
N GLY A 171 -9.49 -26.45 -18.68
CA GLY A 171 -8.78 -27.58 -18.10
C GLY A 171 -9.27 -27.93 -16.70
N ILE A 172 -9.45 -26.91 -15.84
CA ILE A 172 -9.98 -27.10 -14.48
C ILE A 172 -11.40 -27.67 -14.52
N LYS A 173 -12.28 -27.16 -15.39
CA LYS A 173 -13.65 -27.67 -15.54
C LYS A 173 -13.67 -29.12 -16.02
N HIS A 174 -12.83 -29.46 -16.99
CA HIS A 174 -12.72 -30.83 -17.50
C HIS A 174 -12.20 -31.80 -16.43
N GLU A 175 -11.23 -31.38 -15.62
CA GLU A 175 -10.69 -32.20 -14.52
C GLU A 175 -11.74 -32.42 -13.42
N ILE A 176 -12.53 -31.40 -13.08
CA ILE A 176 -13.65 -31.56 -12.14
C ILE A 176 -14.67 -32.58 -12.69
N ALA A 177 -15.06 -32.43 -13.95
CA ALA A 177 -16.05 -33.30 -14.59
C ALA A 177 -15.56 -34.75 -14.70
N SER A 178 -14.28 -34.97 -14.98
CA SER A 178 -13.70 -36.31 -15.07
C SER A 178 -13.65 -36.99 -13.70
N LEU A 179 -13.19 -36.27 -12.66
CA LEU A 179 -13.16 -36.78 -11.28
C LEU A 179 -14.56 -37.09 -10.75
N GLN A 180 -15.55 -36.26 -11.05
CA GLN A 180 -16.95 -36.51 -10.65
C GLN A 180 -17.51 -37.78 -11.30
N ARG A 181 -17.12 -38.07 -12.56
CA ARG A 181 -17.59 -39.25 -13.29
C ARG A 181 -17.01 -40.55 -12.75
N THR A 182 -15.75 -40.55 -12.32
CA THR A 182 -15.08 -41.74 -11.78
C THR A 182 -15.39 -41.96 -10.30
N LEU A 183 -15.86 -40.92 -9.59
CA LEU A 183 -16.05 -40.95 -8.14
C LEU A 183 -16.87 -42.13 -7.63
N SER A 184 -17.96 -42.50 -8.32
CA SER A 184 -18.81 -43.62 -7.89
C SER A 184 -18.19 -45.00 -8.14
N SER A 185 -17.21 -45.07 -9.04
CA SER A 185 -16.50 -46.31 -9.41
C SER A 185 -15.20 -46.51 -8.64
N ASP A 186 -14.73 -45.50 -7.91
CA ASP A 186 -13.47 -45.53 -7.19
C ASP A 186 -13.58 -46.29 -5.85
N PRO A 187 -12.49 -46.89 -5.34
CA PRO A 187 -12.45 -47.45 -3.99
C PRO A 187 -12.73 -46.40 -2.90
N PRO A 188 -13.31 -46.76 -1.73
CA PRO A 188 -13.79 -45.81 -0.73
C PRO A 188 -12.72 -44.82 -0.23
N LYS A 189 -11.45 -45.24 -0.08
CA LYS A 189 -10.34 -44.32 0.26
C LYS A 189 -10.04 -43.31 -0.86
N VAL A 190 -10.12 -43.74 -2.11
CA VAL A 190 -9.88 -42.90 -3.30
C VAL A 190 -11.04 -41.93 -3.52
N GLN A 191 -12.28 -42.34 -3.18
CA GLN A 191 -13.44 -41.44 -3.22
C GLN A 191 -13.26 -40.23 -2.30
N GLU A 192 -12.79 -40.43 -1.07
CA GLU A 192 -12.56 -39.32 -0.14
C GLU A 192 -11.46 -38.36 -0.63
N ILE A 193 -10.38 -38.90 -1.23
CA ILE A 193 -9.32 -38.09 -1.84
C ILE A 193 -9.84 -37.32 -3.04
N ASN A 194 -10.59 -37.96 -3.94
CA ASN A 194 -11.14 -37.34 -5.13
C ASN A 194 -12.21 -36.29 -4.79
N LYS A 195 -13.00 -36.48 -3.72
CA LYS A 195 -13.89 -35.43 -3.18
C LYS A 195 -13.11 -34.18 -2.75
N LYS A 196 -12.03 -34.35 -1.99
CA LYS A 196 -11.13 -33.23 -1.61
C LYS A 196 -10.52 -32.56 -2.83
N ARG A 197 -10.06 -33.32 -3.83
CA ARG A 197 -9.53 -32.78 -5.09
C ARG A 197 -10.59 -31.96 -5.84
N ILE A 198 -11.82 -32.47 -5.95
CA ILE A 198 -12.94 -31.73 -6.55
C ILE A 198 -13.19 -30.42 -5.81
N GLU A 199 -13.17 -30.43 -4.47
CA GLU A 199 -13.34 -29.21 -3.67
C GLU A 199 -12.25 -28.18 -3.95
N ILE A 200 -10.98 -28.61 -4.00
CA ILE A 200 -9.83 -27.73 -4.30
C ILE A 200 -9.96 -27.13 -5.71
N LEU A 201 -10.27 -27.95 -6.71
CA LEU A 201 -10.44 -27.48 -8.09
C LEU A 201 -11.65 -26.54 -8.21
N THR A 202 -12.73 -26.80 -7.48
CA THR A 202 -13.91 -25.93 -7.43
C THR A 202 -13.56 -24.56 -6.83
N LYS A 203 -12.83 -24.51 -5.71
CA LYS A 203 -12.34 -23.26 -5.11
C LYS A 203 -11.42 -22.50 -6.05
N ARG A 204 -10.56 -23.21 -6.79
CA ARG A 204 -9.68 -22.60 -7.81
C ARG A 204 -10.47 -22.00 -8.97
N LEU A 205 -11.56 -22.66 -9.39
CA LEU A 205 -12.47 -22.15 -10.41
C LEU A 205 -13.20 -20.89 -9.93
N GLU A 206 -13.74 -20.92 -8.71
CA GLU A 206 -14.43 -19.77 -8.10
C GLU A 206 -13.50 -18.55 -7.99
N LYS A 207 -12.24 -18.77 -7.57
CA LYS A 207 -11.21 -17.73 -7.57
C LYS A 207 -10.99 -17.14 -8.95
N PHE A 208 -10.89 -17.98 -9.98
CA PHE A 208 -10.72 -17.52 -11.36
C PHE A 208 -11.90 -16.65 -11.82
N ASP A 209 -13.14 -17.12 -11.59
CA ASP A 209 -14.33 -16.40 -11.99
C ASP A 209 -14.42 -15.03 -11.28
N LYS A 210 -14.12 -14.98 -9.97
CA LYS A 210 -14.09 -13.72 -9.21
C LYS A 210 -13.00 -12.75 -9.65
N ILE A 211 -11.80 -13.23 -9.95
CA ILE A 211 -10.74 -12.39 -10.51
C ILE A 211 -11.14 -11.87 -11.91
N SER A 212 -11.80 -12.70 -12.71
CA SER A 212 -12.27 -12.30 -14.05
C SER A 212 -13.35 -11.22 -13.99
N GLU A 213 -14.27 -11.31 -13.02
CA GLU A 213 -15.31 -10.32 -12.76
C GLU A 213 -14.70 -9.01 -12.28
N ASN A 214 -13.83 -9.08 -11.28
CA ASN A 214 -13.12 -7.91 -10.74
C ASN A 214 -12.30 -7.20 -11.82
N ARG A 215 -11.59 -7.93 -12.69
CA ARG A 215 -10.83 -7.34 -13.79
C ARG A 215 -11.68 -6.45 -14.69
N LYS A 216 -12.93 -6.83 -14.99
CA LYS A 216 -13.84 -6.01 -15.80
C LYS A 216 -14.15 -4.68 -15.11
N VAL A 217 -14.33 -4.71 -13.78
CA VAL A 217 -14.57 -3.51 -12.98
C VAL A 217 -13.34 -2.60 -13.01
N VAL A 218 -12.14 -3.15 -12.77
CA VAL A 218 -10.90 -2.38 -12.78
C VAL A 218 -10.64 -1.76 -14.15
N ASP A 219 -10.86 -2.50 -15.24
CA ASP A 219 -10.65 -1.99 -16.60
C ASP A 219 -11.65 -0.88 -16.98
N ALA A 220 -12.91 -1.02 -16.54
CA ALA A 220 -13.91 0.03 -16.69
C ALA A 220 -13.52 1.30 -15.90
N GLN A 221 -13.01 1.14 -14.68
CA GLN A 221 -12.54 2.27 -13.86
C GLN A 221 -11.30 2.95 -14.46
N CYS A 222 -10.34 2.19 -15.00
CA CYS A 222 -9.21 2.76 -15.73
C CYS A 222 -9.68 3.63 -16.90
N SER A 223 -10.70 3.18 -17.64
CA SER A 223 -11.27 3.94 -18.76
C SER A 223 -12.02 5.18 -18.28
N ALA A 224 -12.79 5.08 -17.19
CA ALA A 224 -13.47 6.23 -16.58
C ALA A 224 -12.48 7.29 -16.10
N VAL A 225 -11.34 6.90 -15.52
CA VAL A 225 -10.28 7.83 -15.11
C VAL A 225 -9.72 8.59 -16.32
N GLU A 226 -9.45 7.90 -17.43
CA GLU A 226 -8.95 8.52 -18.66
C GLU A 226 -9.95 9.53 -19.24
N ASP A 227 -11.24 9.17 -19.30
CA ASP A 227 -12.31 10.03 -19.80
C ASP A 227 -12.47 11.28 -18.94
N VAL A 228 -12.44 11.14 -17.61
CA VAL A 228 -12.53 12.28 -16.70
C VAL A 228 -11.30 13.18 -16.80
N LEU A 229 -10.10 12.61 -16.93
CA LEU A 229 -8.87 13.39 -17.16
C LEU A 229 -8.96 14.21 -18.45
N MET A 230 -9.46 13.61 -19.54
CA MET A 230 -9.70 14.32 -20.80
C MET A 230 -10.73 15.45 -20.63
N LEU A 231 -11.84 15.18 -19.95
CA LEU A 231 -12.85 16.19 -19.68
C LEU A 231 -12.31 17.35 -18.83
N VAL A 232 -11.52 17.05 -17.79
CA VAL A 232 -10.88 18.05 -16.93
C VAL A 232 -9.88 18.88 -17.72
N ARG A 233 -9.12 18.26 -18.63
CA ARG A 233 -8.24 18.98 -19.55
C ARG A 233 -9.01 19.97 -20.40
N ASP A 234 -10.10 19.57 -21.03
CA ASP A 234 -10.91 20.45 -21.87
C ASP A 234 -11.50 21.63 -21.07
N GLN A 235 -11.93 21.37 -19.84
CA GLN A 235 -12.42 22.40 -18.92
C GLN A 235 -11.31 23.35 -18.45
N SER A 236 -10.09 22.85 -18.24
CA SER A 236 -8.95 23.65 -17.78
C SER A 236 -8.54 24.73 -18.77
N VAL A 237 -8.77 24.55 -20.08
CA VAL A 237 -8.47 25.55 -21.12
C VAL A 237 -9.37 26.78 -20.99
N THR A 238 -10.62 26.59 -20.60
CA THR A 238 -11.63 27.68 -20.54
C THR A 238 -11.84 28.24 -19.13
N MET A 239 -11.14 27.69 -18.14
CA MET A 239 -11.15 28.14 -16.74
C MET A 239 -12.56 28.15 -16.11
N ARG A 240 -13.45 27.27 -16.56
CA ARG A 240 -14.90 27.44 -16.35
C ARG A 240 -15.40 27.16 -14.94
N ASP A 241 -14.64 26.44 -14.11
CA ASP A 241 -14.84 26.36 -12.65
C ASP A 241 -13.74 25.52 -11.97
N PRO A 242 -12.72 26.12 -11.34
CA PRO A 242 -11.65 25.37 -10.67
C PRO A 242 -12.17 24.55 -9.47
N GLN A 243 -13.25 25.00 -8.81
CA GLN A 243 -13.86 24.26 -7.71
C GLN A 243 -14.55 22.97 -8.19
N GLN A 244 -15.41 23.05 -9.22
CA GLN A 244 -16.08 21.86 -9.76
C GLN A 244 -15.08 20.84 -10.31
N VAL A 245 -13.99 21.31 -10.95
CA VAL A 245 -12.91 20.43 -11.41
C VAL A 245 -12.27 19.69 -10.23
N SER A 246 -11.97 20.41 -9.14
CA SER A 246 -11.40 19.80 -7.94
C SER A 246 -12.34 18.78 -7.30
N GLU A 247 -13.64 19.06 -7.22
CA GLU A 247 -14.65 18.13 -6.67
C GLU A 247 -14.77 16.84 -7.50
N ARG A 248 -14.77 16.96 -8.84
CA ARG A 248 -14.80 15.80 -9.74
C ARG A 248 -13.55 14.93 -9.61
N LEU A 249 -12.38 15.57 -9.51
CA LEU A 249 -11.13 14.86 -9.28
C LEU A 249 -11.13 14.15 -7.92
N ASP A 250 -11.69 14.77 -6.87
CA ASP A 250 -11.77 14.17 -5.53
C ASP A 250 -12.69 12.95 -5.52
N SER A 251 -13.87 13.04 -6.15
CA SER A 251 -14.77 11.89 -6.34
C SER A 251 -14.08 10.75 -7.07
N LEU A 252 -13.35 11.06 -8.14
CA LEU A 252 -12.64 10.03 -8.92
C LEU A 252 -11.51 9.38 -8.13
N VAL A 253 -10.75 10.15 -7.35
CA VAL A 253 -9.73 9.61 -6.44
C VAL A 253 -10.38 8.63 -5.46
N HIS A 254 -11.54 8.98 -4.89
CA HIS A 254 -12.28 8.12 -3.99
C HIS A 254 -12.75 6.82 -4.67
N ASP A 255 -13.29 6.90 -5.89
CA ASP A 255 -13.75 5.74 -6.67
C ASP A 255 -12.58 4.79 -7.00
N VAL A 256 -11.42 5.34 -7.32
CA VAL A 256 -10.18 4.58 -7.54
C VAL A 256 -9.72 3.89 -6.26
N GLU A 257 -9.69 4.59 -5.13
CA GLU A 257 -9.33 4.02 -3.82
C GLU A 257 -10.28 2.90 -3.39
N GLN A 258 -11.59 3.06 -3.60
CA GLN A 258 -12.57 2.03 -3.31
C GLN A 258 -12.38 0.80 -4.20
N THR A 259 -12.05 1.01 -5.48
CA THR A 259 -11.78 -0.07 -6.42
C THR A 259 -10.52 -0.84 -6.01
N GLU A 260 -9.46 -0.14 -5.61
CA GLU A 260 -8.24 -0.77 -5.07
C GLU A 260 -8.52 -1.60 -3.81
N GLN A 261 -9.31 -1.07 -2.87
CA GLN A 261 -9.70 -1.81 -1.67
C GLN A 261 -10.46 -3.08 -2.03
N THR A 262 -11.35 -3.01 -3.02
CA THR A 262 -12.10 -4.18 -3.50
C THR A 262 -11.17 -5.23 -4.09
N VAL A 263 -10.17 -4.83 -4.88
CA VAL A 263 -9.14 -5.74 -5.42
C VAL A 263 -8.37 -6.42 -4.28
N GLN A 264 -7.91 -5.65 -3.30
CA GLN A 264 -7.16 -6.18 -2.14
C GLN A 264 -8.01 -7.11 -1.28
N GLN A 265 -9.29 -6.80 -1.07
CA GLN A 265 -10.22 -7.66 -0.33
C GLN A 265 -10.43 -9.00 -1.03
N VAL A 266 -10.63 -8.99 -2.36
CA VAL A 266 -10.75 -10.22 -3.15
C VAL A 266 -9.48 -11.07 -3.01
N GLU A 267 -8.30 -10.46 -3.11
CA GLU A 267 -7.03 -11.16 -2.94
C GLU A 267 -6.84 -11.72 -1.52
N ALA A 268 -7.23 -10.97 -0.48
CA ALA A 268 -7.14 -11.38 0.91
C ALA A 268 -8.06 -12.57 1.22
N ILE A 269 -9.31 -12.54 0.75
CA ILE A 269 -10.27 -13.64 0.89
C ILE A 269 -9.66 -14.94 0.34
N PHE A 270 -9.04 -14.88 -0.83
CA PHE A 270 -8.46 -16.06 -1.46
C PHE A 270 -7.09 -16.46 -0.90
N SER A 271 -6.33 -15.53 -0.33
CA SER A 271 -5.08 -15.84 0.38
C SER A 271 -5.36 -16.58 1.69
N GLY A 272 -6.44 -16.22 2.38
CA GLY A 272 -6.92 -16.93 3.57
C GLY A 272 -7.59 -18.28 3.29
N MET A 273 -8.01 -18.55 2.05
CA MET A 273 -8.62 -19.83 1.63
C MET A 273 -7.61 -20.89 1.18
N SER A 274 -6.29 -20.67 1.37
CA SER A 274 -5.28 -21.70 1.11
C SER A 274 -5.74 -23.00 1.78
N PRO A 275 -6.11 -24.06 1.01
CA PRO A 275 -6.63 -25.27 1.60
C PRO A 275 -5.59 -25.84 2.56
N ASP A 276 -6.07 -26.38 3.67
CA ASP A 276 -5.29 -27.10 4.68
C ASP A 276 -4.60 -28.30 3.99
N LEU A 277 -3.47 -28.01 3.34
CA LEU A 277 -2.69 -28.96 2.53
C LEU A 277 -2.16 -30.11 3.42
N ASP A 278 -2.02 -29.83 4.71
CA ASP A 278 -1.55 -30.76 5.74
C ASP A 278 -2.46 -31.99 5.85
N GLY A 279 -3.77 -31.83 5.64
CA GLY A 279 -4.74 -32.94 5.66
C GLY A 279 -4.69 -33.88 4.45
N LEU A 280 -3.91 -33.55 3.41
CA LEU A 280 -3.74 -34.34 2.19
C LEU A 280 -2.42 -35.14 2.21
N MET A 281 -1.41 -34.65 2.94
CA MET A 281 -0.13 -35.36 3.13
C MET A 281 -0.16 -36.41 4.25
N SER A 282 -1.04 -36.28 5.25
CA SER A 282 -1.13 -37.23 6.38
C SER A 282 -1.81 -38.57 6.06
N LEU A 283 -2.40 -38.72 4.87
CA LEU A 283 -3.10 -39.95 4.45
C LEU A 283 -2.15 -41.07 3.98
N ASP A 284 -0.85 -40.78 3.80
CA ASP A 284 0.14 -41.78 3.34
C ASP A 284 0.79 -42.57 4.48
N ASP A 285 0.88 -41.99 5.69
CA ASP A 285 1.69 -42.55 6.79
C ASP A 285 1.04 -43.71 7.57
N THR A 286 -0.23 -44.06 7.32
CA THR A 286 -0.95 -45.07 8.12
C THR A 286 -1.00 -46.48 7.49
N SER A 287 -0.30 -46.73 6.39
CA SER A 287 -0.44 -48.01 5.64
C SER A 287 0.70 -49.02 5.79
N THR A 288 1.81 -48.70 6.46
CA THR A 288 2.97 -49.63 6.54
C THR A 288 3.25 -50.12 7.96
N SER A 289 2.29 -50.76 8.61
CA SER A 289 2.60 -51.64 9.75
C SER A 289 1.47 -52.61 10.02
N SER A 290 1.58 -53.84 9.48
CA SER A 290 1.08 -55.08 10.09
C SER A 290 1.37 -56.27 9.17
N GLY A 291 2.49 -56.95 9.39
CA GLY A 291 2.73 -58.31 8.93
C GLY A 291 3.14 -59.17 10.13
N PRO A 292 2.33 -60.15 10.58
CA PRO A 292 2.70 -60.98 11.71
C PRO A 292 3.67 -62.07 11.26
N ASN A 293 4.95 -61.93 11.60
CA ASN A 293 5.95 -62.96 11.34
C ASN A 293 5.80 -64.11 12.36
N ARG A 294 4.99 -65.12 12.02
CA ARG A 294 4.94 -66.40 12.73
C ARG A 294 6.18 -67.21 12.36
N VAL A 295 7.20 -67.19 13.22
CA VAL A 295 8.31 -68.16 13.14
C VAL A 295 7.86 -69.43 13.85
N ARG A 296 7.61 -70.48 13.05
CA ARG A 296 7.32 -71.85 13.46
C ARG A 296 8.63 -72.53 13.85
N MET A 297 8.73 -72.99 15.10
CA MET A 297 9.76 -73.94 15.53
C MET A 297 9.52 -75.32 14.89
N SER A 298 10.58 -75.97 14.45
CA SER A 298 10.66 -77.43 14.31
C SER A 298 12.12 -77.88 14.47
N ASN A 299 12.30 -78.77 15.46
CA ASN A 299 13.37 -79.73 15.79
C ASN A 299 14.73 -79.64 15.09
#